data_AF-J4J389-F1
#
_entry.id   AF-J4J389-F1
#
_cell.length_a   1.000
_cell.length_b   1.000
_cell.length_c   1.000
_cell.angle_alpha   90.00
_cell.angle_beta   90.00
_cell.angle_gamma   90.00
#
_symmetry.space_group_name_H-M   'P 1'
#
loop_
_entity.id
_entity.type
_entity.pdbx_description
1 polymer ?
#
loop_
_entity_poly.entity_id
_entity_poly.type
_entity_poly.pdbx_seq_one_letter_code
_entity_poly.pdbx_strand_id
1 'polypeptide(L)'
;MLPPHQTPSADLLERIRRYIAAHLQGSSDIIEEAKRKLPHPVPRPFEGERERHGIARDPGVHEEPLVCGVQVPRPRVGLDGILSRLRSKLDKPKETFSERLLRLIDESGMTDVEVYKRAGIDRKLFSKIRTDKNYHPKIRVVYAFIFVLRLNLDDARDLLASAGYSISPAHEYDLAMQYCIEEGFDIVTVNEILYALGMEVL
;
A
#
# COMPACT_ATOMS: atom_id res chain seq x y z
N MET A 1 3.07 -33.59 10.43
CA MET A 1 3.94 -33.52 11.62
C MET A 1 4.75 -32.25 11.49
N LEU A 2 4.29 -31.15 12.11
CA LEU A 2 5.05 -29.90 12.18
C LEU A 2 6.21 -30.10 13.18
N PRO A 3 7.42 -29.57 12.91
CA PRO A 3 8.54 -29.70 13.82
C PRO A 3 8.25 -28.95 15.14
N PRO A 4 8.96 -29.25 16.24
CA PRO A 4 8.80 -28.55 17.49
C PRO A 4 9.24 -27.09 17.29
N HIS A 5 8.27 -26.19 17.20
CA HIS A 5 8.47 -24.75 17.10
C HIS A 5 9.31 -24.29 18.30
N GLN A 6 10.41 -23.58 18.04
CA GLN A 6 11.08 -22.85 19.10
C GLN A 6 10.23 -21.62 19.34
N THR A 7 9.30 -21.70 20.29
CA THR A 7 8.45 -20.56 20.61
C THR A 7 9.34 -19.35 20.88
N PRO A 8 9.18 -18.22 20.16
CA PRO A 8 9.99 -17.05 20.38
C PRO A 8 9.90 -16.64 21.86
N SER A 9 11.05 -16.22 22.42
CA SER A 9 11.13 -15.87 23.84
C SER A 9 10.04 -14.86 24.21
N ALA A 10 9.45 -15.02 25.40
CA ALA A 10 8.44 -14.10 25.90
C ALA A 10 8.92 -12.64 25.90
N ASP A 11 10.21 -12.41 26.15
CA ASP A 11 10.83 -11.08 26.09
C ASP A 11 10.80 -10.48 24.67
N LEU A 12 11.07 -11.30 23.64
CA LEU A 12 11.02 -10.87 22.24
C LEU A 12 9.59 -10.48 21.85
N LEU A 13 8.61 -11.33 22.18
CA LEU A 13 7.21 -11.04 21.90
C LEU A 13 6.75 -9.75 22.60
N GLU A 14 7.20 -9.53 23.83
CA GLU A 14 6.89 -8.31 24.57
C GLU A 14 7.58 -7.07 23.99
N ARG A 15 8.80 -7.19 23.46
CA ARG A 15 9.45 -6.11 22.69
C ARG A 15 8.66 -5.75 21.44
N ILE A 16 8.20 -6.75 20.68
CA ILE A 16 7.42 -6.52 19.46
C ILE A 16 6.07 -5.88 19.78
N ARG A 17 5.36 -6.37 20.81
CA ARG A 17 4.09 -5.77 21.26
C ARG A 17 4.26 -4.32 21.69
N ARG A 18 5.32 -4.02 22.46
CA ARG A 18 5.65 -2.64 22.85
C ARG A 18 5.97 -1.76 21.65
N TYR A 19 6.73 -2.28 20.68
CA TYR A 19 7.03 -1.57 19.44
C TYR A 19 5.75 -1.22 18.67
N ILE A 20 4.86 -2.20 18.47
CA ILE A 20 3.58 -2.00 17.78
C ILE A 20 2.73 -0.95 18.51
N ALA A 21 2.57 -1.10 19.83
CA ALA A 21 1.78 -0.17 20.65
C ALA A 21 2.32 1.27 20.56
N ALA A 22 3.63 1.47 20.63
CA ALA A 22 4.25 2.79 20.53
C ALA A 22 3.98 3.49 19.18
N HIS A 23 3.98 2.73 18.08
CA HIS A 23 3.75 3.27 16.74
C HIS A 23 2.26 3.51 16.43
N LEU A 24 1.36 2.73 17.03
CA LEU A 24 -0.09 2.94 16.89
C LEU A 24 -0.60 4.11 17.73
N GLN A 25 -0.09 4.31 18.95
CA GLN A 25 -0.52 5.40 19.82
C GLN A 25 -0.30 6.77 19.16
N GLY A 26 0.89 6.97 18.57
CA GLY A 26 1.21 8.20 17.84
C GLY A 26 0.31 8.44 16.62
N SER A 27 -0.15 7.36 15.95
CA SER A 27 -1.05 7.47 14.80
C SER A 27 -2.45 7.94 15.20
N SER A 28 -2.96 7.50 16.35
CA SER A 28 -4.26 7.93 16.90
C SER A 28 -4.26 9.40 17.33
N ASP A 29 -3.19 9.85 17.98
CA ASP A 29 -3.06 11.25 18.43
C ASP A 29 -3.01 12.22 17.24
N ILE A 30 -2.32 11.83 16.16
CA ILE A 30 -2.26 12.62 14.90
C ILE A 30 -3.63 12.73 14.24
N ILE A 31 -4.41 11.64 14.21
CA ILE A 31 -5.75 11.63 13.62
C ILE A 31 -6.71 12.53 14.41
N GLU A 32 -6.70 12.44 15.73
CA GLU A 32 -7.54 13.29 16.58
C GLU A 32 -7.15 14.77 16.51
N GLU A 33 -5.86 15.08 16.46
CA GLU A 33 -5.40 16.45 16.24
C GLU A 33 -5.77 16.98 14.86
N ALA A 34 -5.71 16.15 13.82
CA ALA A 34 -6.16 16.50 12.48
C ALA A 34 -7.66 16.78 12.45
N LYS A 35 -8.49 15.94 13.08
CA LYS A 35 -9.95 16.16 13.21
C LYS A 35 -10.28 17.47 13.94
N ARG A 36 -9.55 17.79 15.01
CA ARG A 36 -9.72 19.05 15.75
C ARG A 36 -9.38 20.29 14.92
N LYS A 37 -8.44 20.16 13.97
CA LYS A 37 -7.98 21.25 13.09
C LYS A 37 -8.76 21.37 11.78
N LEU A 38 -9.58 20.38 11.42
CA LEU A 38 -10.39 20.39 10.20
C LEU A 38 -11.69 21.20 10.40
N PRO A 39 -11.96 22.24 9.60
CA PRO A 39 -13.26 22.90 9.61
C PRO A 39 -14.34 21.91 9.17
N HIS A 40 -15.45 21.84 9.91
CA HIS A 40 -16.56 20.95 9.60
C HIS A 40 -17.14 21.32 8.23
N PRO A 41 -17.21 20.38 7.25
CA PRO A 41 -17.87 20.67 5.99
C PRO A 41 -19.34 20.94 6.28
N VAL A 42 -19.79 22.17 6.04
CA VAL A 42 -21.21 22.51 6.12
C VAL A 42 -21.92 21.66 5.05
N PRO A 43 -22.92 20.83 5.41
CA PRO A 43 -23.66 20.07 4.40
C PRO A 43 -24.25 21.07 3.41
N ARG A 44 -23.91 20.93 2.12
CA ARG A 44 -24.65 21.68 1.10
C ARG A 44 -26.08 21.15 1.10
N PRO A 45 -27.11 22.00 1.20
CA PRO A 45 -28.48 21.56 1.00
C PRO A 45 -28.56 20.90 -0.37
N PHE A 46 -28.96 19.63 -0.41
CA PHE A 46 -29.21 18.94 -1.67
C PHE A 46 -30.55 19.48 -2.18
N GLU A 47 -30.51 20.43 -3.11
CA GLU A 47 -31.72 20.91 -3.81
C GLU A 47 -32.32 19.75 -4.59
N GLY A 48 -33.29 19.09 -3.98
CA GLY A 48 -34.09 18.05 -4.59
C GLY A 48 -35.22 18.67 -5.40
N GLU A 49 -34.99 18.93 -6.68
CA GLU A 49 -36.07 19.09 -7.65
C GLU A 49 -35.72 18.36 -8.96
N ARG A 50 -36.09 17.08 -9.00
CA ARG A 50 -36.48 16.41 -10.25
C ARG A 50 -37.97 16.17 -10.19
N GLU A 51 -38.60 16.29 -11.36
CA GLU A 51 -40.04 16.11 -11.68
C GLU A 51 -40.87 17.40 -11.49
N ARG A 52 -41.50 18.01 -12.51
CA ARG A 52 -42.27 17.42 -13.62
C ARG A 52 -42.75 18.50 -14.62
N HIS A 53 -42.91 18.07 -15.88
CA HIS A 53 -43.85 18.53 -16.92
C HIS A 53 -43.46 19.62 -17.93
N GLY A 54 -43.58 19.24 -19.22
CA GLY A 54 -44.34 20.03 -20.20
C GLY A 54 -43.53 20.90 -21.17
N ILE A 55 -43.70 20.62 -22.46
CA ILE A 55 -43.24 21.42 -23.59
C ILE A 55 -44.00 22.76 -23.66
N ALA A 56 -43.30 23.90 -23.75
CA ALA A 56 -43.54 25.00 -24.71
C ALA A 56 -42.55 26.16 -24.47
N ARG A 57 -42.09 26.78 -25.56
CA ARG A 57 -41.19 27.95 -25.58
C ARG A 57 -41.92 29.22 -25.11
N ASP A 58 -41.20 30.11 -24.44
CA ASP A 58 -41.40 31.56 -24.58
C ASP A 58 -40.03 32.28 -24.49
N PRO A 59 -39.65 33.16 -25.43
CA PRO A 59 -38.35 33.83 -25.42
C PRO A 59 -38.44 35.20 -24.74
N GLY A 60 -37.70 35.35 -23.65
CA GLY A 60 -37.22 36.65 -23.20
C GLY A 60 -37.63 37.02 -21.79
N VAL A 61 -36.76 36.71 -20.82
CA VAL A 61 -36.42 37.63 -19.73
C VAL A 61 -34.96 37.33 -19.35
N HIS A 62 -34.10 38.34 -19.46
CA HIS A 62 -32.78 38.35 -18.82
C HIS A 62 -32.99 38.51 -17.32
N GLU A 63 -32.63 37.52 -16.52
CA GLU A 63 -32.32 37.74 -15.10
C GLU A 63 -31.02 37.00 -14.76
N GLU A 64 -29.93 37.75 -14.65
CA GLU A 64 -28.68 37.27 -14.10
C GLU A 64 -28.83 37.11 -12.57
N PRO A 65 -28.61 35.92 -11.99
CA PRO A 65 -28.47 35.82 -10.55
C PRO A 65 -27.06 36.30 -10.18
N LEU A 66 -26.97 37.41 -9.46
CA LEU A 66 -25.77 37.82 -8.74
C LEU A 66 -25.40 36.72 -7.73
N VAL A 67 -24.53 35.79 -8.12
CA VAL A 67 -23.91 34.84 -7.21
C VAL A 67 -22.66 35.49 -6.62
N CYS A 68 -22.69 35.70 -5.31
CA CYS A 68 -21.57 36.21 -4.52
C CYS A 68 -20.32 35.36 -4.80
N GLY A 69 -19.30 36.01 -5.37
CA GLY A 69 -18.16 35.37 -5.99
C GLY A 69 -17.22 34.69 -5.00
N VAL A 70 -17.30 33.37 -4.92
CA VAL A 70 -16.09 32.56 -4.73
C VAL A 70 -15.79 31.93 -6.07
N GLN A 71 -14.95 32.59 -6.86
CA GLN A 71 -14.35 31.97 -8.04
C GLN A 71 -13.50 30.80 -7.56
N VAL A 72 -14.06 29.58 -7.59
CA VAL A 72 -13.23 28.37 -7.56
C VAL A 72 -12.29 28.52 -8.75
N PRO A 73 -10.95 28.47 -8.58
CA PRO A 73 -10.03 28.62 -9.69
C PRO A 73 -10.37 27.55 -10.73
N ARG A 74 -11.03 27.95 -11.82
CA ARG A 74 -11.18 27.09 -12.99
C ARG A 74 -9.74 26.82 -13.44
N PRO A 75 -9.29 25.55 -13.51
CA PRO A 75 -7.96 25.26 -13.99
C PRO A 75 -7.80 25.94 -15.35
N ARG A 76 -6.89 26.92 -15.46
CA ARG A 76 -6.56 27.57 -16.74
C ARG A 76 -5.86 26.63 -17.72
N VAL A 77 -5.69 25.36 -17.33
CA VAL A 77 -5.02 24.32 -18.09
C VAL A 77 -6.11 23.47 -18.73
N GLY A 78 -6.23 23.54 -20.06
CA GLY A 78 -7.07 22.62 -20.82
C GLY A 78 -6.70 21.17 -20.53
N LEU A 79 -7.64 20.24 -20.71
CA LEU A 79 -7.42 18.80 -20.49
C LEU A 79 -6.11 18.31 -21.13
N ASP A 80 -5.76 18.84 -22.32
CA ASP A 80 -4.55 18.50 -23.05
C ASP A 80 -3.26 18.81 -22.28
N GLY A 81 -3.23 19.92 -21.53
CA GLY A 81 -2.09 20.27 -20.69
C GLY A 81 -1.94 19.33 -19.48
N ILE A 82 -3.05 18.82 -18.95
CA ILE A 82 -3.05 17.82 -17.87
C ILE A 82 -2.59 16.46 -18.42
N LEU A 83 -3.13 16.03 -19.56
CA LEU A 83 -2.77 14.76 -20.21
C LEU A 83 -1.29 14.73 -20.62
N SER A 84 -0.77 15.83 -21.16
CA SER A 84 0.65 15.93 -21.55
C SER A 84 1.59 15.83 -20.35
N ARG A 85 1.22 16.43 -19.21
CA ARG A 85 1.97 16.32 -17.95
C ARG A 85 1.90 14.92 -17.33
N LEU A 86 0.80 14.20 -17.52
CA LEU A 86 0.67 12.82 -17.07
C LEU A 86 1.52 11.88 -17.93
N ARG A 87 1.42 11.98 -19.27
CA ARG A 87 2.23 11.19 -20.20
C ARG A 87 3.73 11.34 -19.93
N SER A 88 4.22 12.58 -19.77
CA SER A 88 5.65 12.82 -19.49
C SER A 88 6.13 12.26 -18.14
N LYS A 89 5.22 12.03 -17.18
CA LYS A 89 5.54 11.34 -15.92
C LYS A 89 5.48 9.81 -16.05
N LEU A 90 4.61 9.30 -16.92
CA LEU A 90 4.45 7.86 -17.20
C LEU A 90 5.57 7.31 -18.10
N ASP A 91 6.19 8.14 -18.94
CA ASP A 91 7.29 7.77 -19.83
C ASP A 91 8.63 7.49 -19.12
N LYS A 92 8.67 7.54 -17.78
CA LYS A 92 9.85 7.10 -17.01
C LYS A 92 9.66 5.62 -16.66
N PRO A 93 10.31 4.68 -17.39
CA PRO A 93 10.19 3.27 -17.08
C PRO A 93 10.81 3.02 -15.71
N LYS A 94 9.97 2.76 -14.71
CA LYS A 94 10.40 2.11 -13.48
C LYS A 94 10.34 0.61 -13.70
N GLU A 95 11.26 -0.12 -13.08
CA GLU A 95 11.24 -1.59 -13.08
C GLU A 95 9.89 -2.09 -12.55
N THR A 96 9.32 -3.09 -13.21
CA THR A 96 8.18 -3.83 -12.67
C THR A 96 8.60 -4.67 -11.46
N PHE A 97 7.64 -5.09 -10.63
CA PHE A 97 7.92 -6.01 -9.53
C PHE A 97 8.70 -7.25 -9.98
N SER A 98 8.28 -7.88 -11.07
CA SER A 98 8.90 -9.09 -11.60
C SER A 98 10.35 -8.86 -12.03
N GLU A 99 10.61 -7.76 -12.73
CA GLU A 99 11.98 -7.40 -13.16
C GLU A 99 12.88 -7.12 -11.94
N ARG A 100 12.39 -6.36 -10.96
CA ARG A 100 13.14 -6.06 -9.74
C ARG A 100 13.41 -7.30 -8.92
N LEU A 101 12.41 -8.16 -8.74
CA LEU A 101 12.55 -9.41 -7.99
C LEU A 101 13.61 -10.31 -8.63
N LEU A 102 13.56 -10.51 -9.95
CA LEU A 102 14.53 -11.35 -10.65
C LEU A 102 15.96 -10.78 -10.55
N ARG A 103 16.12 -9.46 -10.67
CA ARG A 103 17.41 -8.79 -10.45
C ARG A 103 17.96 -9.06 -9.05
N LEU A 104 17.12 -8.94 -8.01
CA LEU A 104 17.52 -9.21 -6.62
C LEU A 104 17.87 -10.69 -6.40
N ILE A 105 17.17 -11.62 -7.06
CA ILE A 105 17.49 -13.05 -7.03
C ILE A 105 18.89 -13.28 -7.63
N ASP A 106 19.15 -12.72 -8.81
CA ASP A 106 20.45 -12.84 -9.50
C ASP A 106 21.59 -12.23 -8.66
N GLU A 107 21.38 -11.05 -8.06
CA GLU A 107 22.34 -10.37 -7.18
C GLU A 107 22.61 -11.15 -5.89
N SER A 108 21.61 -11.84 -5.35
CA SER A 108 21.76 -12.70 -4.16
C SER A 108 22.54 -13.98 -4.43
N GLY A 109 22.73 -14.35 -5.71
CA GLY A 109 23.36 -15.61 -6.12
C GLY A 109 22.51 -16.86 -5.87
N MET A 110 21.23 -16.70 -5.49
CA MET A 110 20.30 -17.81 -5.31
C MET A 110 19.66 -18.22 -6.64
N THR A 111 19.27 -19.50 -6.76
CA THR A 111 18.48 -19.94 -7.92
C THR A 111 17.00 -19.65 -7.72
N ASP A 112 16.26 -19.38 -8.80
CA ASP A 112 14.80 -19.27 -8.79
C ASP A 112 14.12 -20.40 -7.98
N VAL A 113 14.61 -21.63 -8.17
CA VAL A 113 14.09 -22.83 -7.51
C VAL A 113 14.28 -22.81 -6.01
N GLU A 114 15.42 -22.32 -5.54
CA GLU A 114 15.71 -22.18 -4.12
C GLU A 114 14.83 -21.09 -3.50
N VAL A 115 14.69 -19.95 -4.18
CA VAL A 115 13.96 -18.79 -3.68
C VAL A 115 12.48 -19.09 -3.49
N TYR A 116 11.77 -19.59 -4.51
CA TYR A 116 10.33 -19.85 -4.36
C TYR A 116 10.04 -20.98 -3.36
N LYS A 117 10.93 -21.98 -3.25
CA LYS A 117 10.78 -23.06 -2.27
C LYS A 117 10.96 -22.56 -0.85
N ARG A 118 11.99 -21.75 -0.59
CA ARG A 118 12.22 -21.13 0.72
C ARG A 118 11.10 -20.16 1.10
N ALA A 119 10.51 -19.49 0.11
CA ALA A 119 9.37 -18.60 0.31
C ALA A 119 8.03 -19.33 0.53
N GLY A 120 7.99 -20.67 0.44
CA GLY A 120 6.74 -21.43 0.55
C GLY A 120 5.79 -21.24 -0.64
N ILE A 121 6.28 -20.78 -1.78
CA ILE A 121 5.48 -20.40 -2.95
C ILE A 121 5.39 -21.56 -3.96
N ASP A 122 4.18 -21.80 -4.49
CA ASP A 122 3.98 -22.78 -5.57
C ASP A 122 4.75 -22.36 -6.84
N ARG A 123 5.44 -23.30 -7.47
CA ARG A 123 6.15 -23.12 -8.75
C ARG A 123 5.26 -22.47 -9.83
N LYS A 124 3.97 -22.78 -9.89
CA LYS A 124 3.00 -22.19 -10.83
C LYS A 124 2.79 -20.70 -10.56
N LEU A 125 2.73 -20.31 -9.29
CA LEU A 125 2.61 -18.90 -8.89
C LEU A 125 3.89 -18.15 -9.26
N PHE A 126 5.05 -18.72 -8.95
CA PHE A 126 6.34 -18.14 -9.35
C PHE A 126 6.48 -18.03 -10.87
N SER A 127 5.99 -19.03 -11.63
CA SER A 127 5.98 -18.95 -13.09
C SER A 127 5.12 -17.79 -13.60
N LYS A 128 3.99 -17.48 -12.95
CA LYS A 128 3.17 -16.30 -13.32
C LYS A 128 3.92 -15.01 -13.05
N ILE A 129 4.55 -14.89 -11.86
CA ILE A 129 5.39 -13.74 -11.52
C ILE A 129 6.48 -13.53 -12.58
N ARG A 130 7.15 -14.61 -13.00
CA ARG A 130 8.25 -14.52 -13.96
C ARG A 130 7.79 -14.19 -15.39
N THR A 131 6.66 -14.73 -15.84
CA THR A 131 6.22 -14.61 -17.24
C THR A 131 5.35 -13.38 -17.50
N ASP A 132 4.52 -12.99 -16.54
CA ASP A 132 3.65 -11.82 -16.65
C ASP A 132 4.27 -10.64 -15.89
N LYS A 133 4.83 -9.68 -16.64
CA LYS A 133 5.45 -8.47 -16.10
C LYS A 133 4.47 -7.57 -15.34
N ASN A 134 3.17 -7.70 -15.62
CA ASN A 134 2.11 -6.95 -14.97
C ASN A 134 1.42 -7.78 -13.88
N TYR A 135 1.99 -8.91 -13.50
CA TYR A 135 1.45 -9.72 -12.42
C TYR A 135 1.55 -8.97 -11.09
N HIS A 136 0.43 -8.87 -10.38
CA HIS A 136 0.37 -8.24 -9.06
C HIS A 136 0.31 -9.34 -8.00
N PRO A 137 1.44 -9.66 -7.33
CA PRO A 137 1.44 -10.63 -6.25
C PRO A 137 0.65 -10.11 -5.05
N LYS A 138 0.17 -11.03 -4.20
CA LYS A 138 -0.36 -10.64 -2.88
C LYS A 138 0.78 -10.09 -2.01
N ILE A 139 0.47 -9.13 -1.15
CA ILE A 139 1.47 -8.51 -0.26
C ILE A 139 2.28 -9.53 0.55
N ARG A 140 1.66 -10.63 1.01
CA ARG A 140 2.37 -11.72 1.70
C ARG A 140 3.47 -12.36 0.88
N VAL A 141 3.21 -12.58 -0.40
CA VAL A 141 4.19 -13.17 -1.32
C VAL A 141 5.40 -12.23 -1.45
N VAL A 142 5.16 -10.91 -1.49
CA VAL A 142 6.23 -9.90 -1.51
C VAL A 142 7.04 -9.94 -0.22
N TYR A 143 6.39 -9.97 0.94
CA TYR A 143 7.07 -10.11 2.23
C TYR A 143 7.86 -11.42 2.35
N ALA A 144 7.34 -12.54 1.85
CA ALA A 144 8.07 -13.80 1.84
C ALA A 144 9.39 -13.68 1.05
N PHE A 145 9.37 -13.03 -0.11
CA PHE A 145 10.60 -12.77 -0.87
C PHE A 145 11.57 -11.82 -0.15
N ILE A 146 11.06 -10.80 0.55
CA ILE A 146 11.89 -9.89 1.36
C ILE A 146 12.72 -10.67 2.38
N PHE A 147 12.10 -11.59 3.13
CA PHE A 147 12.80 -12.38 4.14
C PHE A 147 13.71 -13.46 3.55
N VAL A 148 13.30 -14.10 2.45
CA VAL A 148 14.13 -15.12 1.79
C VAL A 148 15.40 -14.51 1.19
N LEU A 149 15.28 -13.33 0.59
CA LEU A 149 16.40 -12.59 0.01
C LEU A 149 17.17 -11.76 1.06
N ARG A 150 16.71 -11.76 2.32
CA ARG A 150 17.31 -11.02 3.44
C ARG A 150 17.53 -9.54 3.11
N LEU A 151 16.52 -8.91 2.50
CA LEU A 151 16.60 -7.51 2.11
C LEU A 151 16.61 -6.62 3.36
N ASN A 152 17.36 -5.52 3.30
CA ASN A 152 17.26 -4.45 4.28
C ASN A 152 15.93 -3.68 4.10
N LEU A 153 15.63 -2.78 5.04
CA LEU A 153 14.38 -2.03 5.04
C LEU A 153 14.17 -1.16 3.80
N ASP A 154 15.24 -0.58 3.24
CA ASP A 154 15.15 0.30 2.07
C ASP A 154 14.87 -0.51 0.79
N ASP A 155 15.59 -1.61 0.59
CA ASP A 155 15.35 -2.54 -0.53
C ASP A 155 13.97 -3.19 -0.44
N ALA A 156 13.52 -3.51 0.78
CA ALA A 156 12.18 -4.04 1.04
C ALA A 156 11.09 -3.03 0.67
N ARG A 157 11.25 -1.75 1.04
CA ARG A 157 10.33 -0.66 0.67
C ARG A 157 10.25 -0.49 -0.83
N ASP A 158 11.38 -0.52 -1.52
CA ASP A 158 11.41 -0.41 -2.97
C ASP A 158 10.73 -1.62 -3.66
N LEU A 159 10.96 -2.83 -3.15
CA LEU A 159 10.32 -4.03 -3.69
C LEU A 159 8.80 -4.00 -3.46
N LEU A 160 8.34 -3.60 -2.28
CA LEU A 160 6.92 -3.37 -2.00
C LEU A 160 6.33 -2.31 -2.93
N ALA A 161 7.02 -1.19 -3.10
CA ALA A 161 6.57 -0.09 -3.95
C ALA A 161 6.44 -0.53 -5.42
N SER A 162 7.35 -1.37 -5.92
CA SER A 162 7.28 -1.93 -7.28
C SER A 162 6.07 -2.85 -7.50
N ALA A 163 5.51 -3.41 -6.42
CA ALA A 163 4.28 -4.21 -6.43
C ALA A 163 3.02 -3.39 -6.05
N GLY A 164 3.17 -2.08 -5.79
CA GLY A 164 2.06 -1.20 -5.40
C GLY A 164 1.70 -1.24 -3.91
N TYR A 165 2.59 -1.74 -3.05
CA TYR A 165 2.40 -1.78 -1.60
C TYR A 165 3.34 -0.81 -0.87
N SER A 166 3.02 -0.53 0.39
CA SER A 166 3.89 0.15 1.33
C SER A 166 3.69 -0.42 2.72
N ILE A 167 4.69 -0.26 3.60
CA ILE A 167 4.56 -0.59 5.02
C ILE A 167 3.70 0.49 5.68
N SER A 168 2.48 0.14 6.12
CA SER A 168 1.59 1.07 6.78
C SER A 168 1.93 1.21 8.27
N PRO A 169 2.20 2.43 8.79
CA PRO A 169 2.48 2.63 10.21
C PRO A 169 1.23 2.46 11.10
N ALA A 170 0.04 2.40 10.50
CA ALA A 170 -1.23 2.22 11.19
C ALA A 170 -1.73 0.77 11.18
N HIS A 171 -0.94 -0.16 10.64
CA HIS A 171 -1.33 -1.56 10.50
C HIS A 171 -0.40 -2.46 11.31
N GLU A 172 -0.95 -3.17 12.30
CA GLU A 172 -0.19 -4.02 13.22
C GLU A 172 0.69 -5.03 12.50
N TYR A 173 0.16 -5.65 11.44
CA TYR A 173 0.91 -6.61 10.64
C TYR A 173 2.12 -5.95 9.99
N ASP A 174 1.96 -4.79 9.35
CA ASP A 174 3.06 -4.11 8.66
C ASP A 174 4.13 -3.63 9.65
N LEU A 175 3.74 -3.20 10.84
CA LEU A 175 4.68 -2.87 11.92
C LEU A 175 5.45 -4.11 12.41
N ALA A 176 4.78 -5.26 12.55
CA ALA A 176 5.45 -6.50 12.89
C ALA A 176 6.46 -6.91 11.81
N MET A 177 6.08 -6.78 10.53
CA MET A 177 6.97 -7.06 9.40
C MET A 177 8.16 -6.11 9.36
N GLN A 178 7.92 -4.81 9.55
CA GLN A 178 8.99 -3.80 9.61
C GLN A 178 10.00 -4.14 10.71
N TYR A 179 9.52 -4.42 11.92
CA TYR A 179 10.38 -4.81 13.04
C TYR A 179 11.22 -6.05 12.69
N CYS A 180 10.60 -7.07 12.12
CA CYS A 180 11.30 -8.30 11.71
C CYS A 180 12.36 -8.06 10.63
N ILE A 181 12.10 -7.15 9.68
CA ILE A 181 13.06 -6.76 8.64
C ILE A 181 14.24 -6.01 9.26
N GLU A 182 13.98 -5.07 10.17
CA GLU A 182 15.00 -4.28 10.86
C GLU A 182 15.93 -5.15 11.72
N GLU A 183 15.39 -6.15 12.41
CA GLU A 183 16.18 -7.11 13.20
C GLU A 183 16.86 -8.20 12.34
N GLY A 184 16.50 -8.31 11.06
CA GLY A 184 17.09 -9.27 10.13
C GLY A 184 16.72 -10.73 10.43
N PHE A 185 15.50 -10.98 10.91
CA PHE A 185 15.00 -12.33 11.18
C PHE A 185 14.82 -13.14 9.90
N ASP A 186 15.00 -14.46 9.99
CA ASP A 186 14.72 -15.37 8.90
C ASP A 186 13.23 -15.73 8.82
N ILE A 187 12.79 -16.20 7.65
CA ILE A 187 11.37 -16.48 7.39
C ILE A 187 10.75 -17.48 8.39
N VAL A 188 11.54 -18.40 8.93
CA VAL A 188 11.07 -19.38 9.93
C VAL A 188 10.74 -18.66 11.24
N THR A 189 11.68 -17.87 11.78
CA THR A 189 11.46 -17.09 13.00
C THR A 189 10.30 -16.10 12.84
N VAL A 190 10.20 -15.45 11.67
CA VAL A 190 9.09 -14.53 11.37
C VAL A 190 7.74 -15.24 11.43
N ASN A 191 7.63 -16.43 10.82
CA ASN A 191 6.39 -17.20 10.89
C ASN A 191 6.05 -17.65 12.31
N GLU A 192 7.04 -17.98 13.15
CA GLU A 192 6.81 -18.30 14.56
C GLU A 192 6.34 -17.07 15.36
N ILE A 193 6.92 -15.89 15.11
CA ILE A 193 6.48 -14.61 15.69
C ILE A 193 5.05 -14.30 15.28
N LEU A 194 4.73 -14.33 13.99
CA LEU A 194 3.39 -14.04 13.48
C LEU A 194 2.36 -14.98 14.08
N TYR A 195 2.67 -16.28 14.14
CA TYR A 195 1.82 -17.28 14.78
C TYR A 195 1.58 -16.98 16.27
N ALA A 196 2.63 -16.64 17.02
CA ALA A 196 2.52 -16.30 18.45
C ALA A 196 1.75 -15.00 18.71
N LEU A 197 1.72 -14.08 17.74
CA LEU A 197 0.91 -12.87 17.78
C LEU A 197 -0.54 -13.09 17.31
N GLY A 198 -0.90 -14.29 16.86
CA GLY A 198 -2.24 -14.58 16.31
C GLY A 198 -2.48 -13.97 14.93
N MET A 199 -1.40 -13.62 14.22
CA MET A 199 -1.43 -13.11 12.86
C MET A 199 -1.26 -14.24 11.85
N GLU A 200 -1.68 -14.00 10.61
CA GLU A 200 -1.58 -15.01 9.56
C GLU A 200 -0.17 -15.04 8.97
N VAL A 201 0.44 -16.24 8.98
CA VAL A 201 1.81 -16.51 8.55
C VAL A 201 2.02 -16.33 7.04
N LEU A 202 3.29 -16.27 6.62
CA LEU A 202 3.70 -16.15 5.22
C LEU A 202 3.57 -17.45 4.42
#